data_AF-A0A946EZP2-F1
#
_entry.id   AF-A0A946EZP2-F1
#
_cell.length_a   1.000
_cell.length_b   1.000
_cell.length_c   1.000
_cell.angle_alpha   90.00
_cell.angle_beta   90.00
_cell.angle_gamma   90.00
#
_symmetry.space_group_name_H-M   'P 1'
#
loop_
_entity.id
_entity.type
_entity.pdbx_description
1 polymer ?
#
loop_
_entity_poly.entity_id
_entity_poly.type
_entity_poly.pdbx_seq_one_letter_code
_entity_poly.pdbx_strand_id
1 'polypeptide(L)'
;VNFSGQHVGTMRLPYYSDSEPDRSESFQLIHCSVFKSWPVRDVKHSDGTNTVTFGIKNLTNSVQSRPIIASEEPFSDEFDASRIYAPIEQRRLFVKLAWTR
;
A
#
# COMPACT_ATOMS: atom_id res chain seq x y z
N VAL A 1 5.54 -17.94 -5.03
CA VAL A 1 5.70 -16.47 -5.19
C VAL A 1 4.31 -15.88 -5.41
N ASN A 2 4.04 -14.73 -4.82
CA ASN A 2 2.80 -13.98 -4.99
C ASN A 2 3.14 -12.59 -5.54
N PHE A 3 2.45 -12.18 -6.59
CA PHE A 3 2.64 -10.91 -7.26
C PHE A 3 1.27 -10.32 -7.53
N SER A 4 1.09 -9.03 -7.21
CA SER A 4 -0.12 -8.29 -7.56
C SER A 4 0.27 -6.91 -8.09
N GLY A 5 -0.44 -6.46 -9.11
CA GLY A 5 -0.19 -5.18 -9.74
C GLY A 5 -1.49 -4.53 -10.16
N GLN A 6 -1.56 -3.21 -10.01
CA GLN A 6 -2.64 -2.38 -10.52
C GLN A 6 -2.04 -1.18 -11.24
N HIS A 7 -2.57 -0.88 -12.43
CA HIS A 7 -2.33 0.39 -13.08
C HIS A 7 -3.51 1.32 -12.84
N VAL A 8 -3.24 2.54 -12.38
CA VAL A 8 -4.24 3.58 -12.18
C VAL A 8 -3.95 4.71 -13.16
N GLY A 9 -4.91 4.96 -14.05
CA GLY A 9 -4.83 6.05 -15.03
C GLY A 9 -5.09 7.42 -14.38
N THR A 10 -4.89 8.48 -15.16
CA THR A 10 -5.15 9.85 -14.72
C THR A 10 -6.64 10.08 -14.48
N MET A 11 -7.00 10.60 -13.30
CA MET A 11 -8.38 11.00 -12.95
C MET A 11 -8.47 12.52 -12.75
N ARG A 12 -9.67 13.07 -12.85
CA ARG A 12 -9.91 14.49 -12.53
C ARG A 12 -9.94 14.66 -11.02
N LEU A 13 -9.25 15.67 -10.51
CA LEU A 13 -9.22 16.04 -9.11
C LEU A 13 -10.17 17.22 -8.85
N PRO A 14 -10.66 17.39 -7.60
CA PRO A 14 -11.31 18.62 -7.21
C PRO A 14 -10.37 19.81 -7.43
N TYR A 15 -10.96 20.96 -7.74
CA TYR A 15 -10.20 22.19 -7.85
C TYR A 15 -9.95 22.75 -6.44
N TYR A 16 -8.71 23.17 -6.18
CA TYR A 16 -8.31 23.80 -4.93
C TYR A 16 -7.68 25.17 -5.18
N SER A 17 -6.65 25.20 -6.02
CA SER A 17 -5.93 26.42 -6.41
C SER A 17 -5.24 26.24 -7.75
N ASP A 18 -4.85 27.34 -8.40
CA ASP A 18 -4.07 27.32 -9.65
C ASP A 18 -2.69 26.63 -9.51
N SER A 19 -2.17 26.51 -8.29
CA SER A 19 -0.92 25.82 -7.98
C SER A 19 -1.06 24.30 -7.85
N GLU A 20 -2.30 23.79 -7.79
CA GLU A 20 -2.58 22.37 -7.66
C GLU A 20 -3.04 21.77 -8.99
N PRO A 21 -2.61 20.55 -9.34
CA PRO A 21 -3.02 19.93 -10.59
C PRO A 21 -4.50 19.53 -10.57
N ASP A 22 -5.21 19.83 -11.66
CA ASP A 22 -6.60 19.43 -11.89
C ASP A 22 -6.76 17.93 -12.21
N ARG A 23 -5.65 17.21 -12.42
CA ARG A 23 -5.63 15.78 -12.71
C ARG A 23 -4.54 15.06 -11.94
N SER A 24 -4.82 13.83 -11.55
CA SER A 24 -3.82 12.97 -10.93
C SER A 24 -2.78 12.51 -11.95
N GLU A 25 -1.57 12.26 -11.48
CA GLU A 25 -0.60 11.47 -12.23
C GLU A 25 -1.08 10.01 -12.35
N SER A 26 -0.74 9.36 -13.46
CA SER A 26 -0.94 7.91 -13.58
C SER A 26 0.18 7.17 -12.86
N PHE A 27 -0.14 6.08 -12.18
CA PHE A 27 0.86 5.29 -11.47
C PHE A 27 0.61 3.79 -11.59
N GLN A 28 1.60 3.01 -11.19
CA GLN A 28 1.51 1.56 -11.09
C GLN A 28 1.82 1.16 -9.67
N LEU A 29 0.88 0.48 -9.02
CA LEU A 29 1.05 -0.04 -7.68
C LEU A 29 1.33 -1.54 -7.77
N ILE A 30 2.56 -1.93 -7.43
CA ILE A 30 3.02 -3.32 -7.52
C ILE A 30 3.39 -3.84 -6.13
N HIS A 31 2.96 -5.05 -5.79
CA HIS A 31 3.35 -5.77 -4.59
C HIS A 31 3.91 -7.14 -4.97
N CYS A 32 4.93 -7.58 -4.23
CA CYS A 32 5.57 -8.87 -4.46
C CYS A 32 5.89 -9.54 -3.13
N SER A 33 5.66 -10.85 -3.02
CA SER A 33 6.09 -11.63 -1.86
C SER A 33 6.47 -13.06 -2.22
N VAL A 34 7.36 -13.62 -1.41
CA VAL A 34 7.77 -15.02 -1.46
C VAL A 34 7.45 -15.67 -0.14
N PHE A 35 7.05 -16.94 -0.17
CA PHE A 35 6.75 -17.68 1.05
C PHE A 35 7.32 -19.09 0.98
N LYS A 36 7.62 -19.62 2.17
CA LYS A 36 7.99 -21.01 2.37
C LYS A 36 7.13 -21.59 3.48
N SER A 37 6.55 -22.74 3.21
CA SER A 37 5.66 -23.46 4.12
C SER A 37 6.25 -24.83 4.47
N TRP A 38 6.05 -25.28 5.70
CA TRP A 38 6.46 -26.61 6.16
C TRP A 38 5.46 -27.18 7.17
N PRO A 39 5.26 -28.50 7.19
CA PRO A 39 4.34 -29.12 8.14
C PRO A 39 4.86 -29.01 9.58
N VAL A 40 3.93 -28.99 10.54
CA VAL A 40 4.27 -29.13 11.96
C VAL A 40 4.72 -30.59 12.19
N ARG A 41 5.94 -30.79 12.68
CA ARG A 41 6.41 -32.12 13.06
C ARG A 41 5.80 -32.48 14.42
N ASP A 42 5.26 -33.70 14.50
CA ASP A 42 4.90 -34.39 15.75
C ASP A 42 3.50 -34.13 16.36
N VAL A 43 2.45 -34.06 15.52
CA VAL A 43 1.07 -34.24 15.99
C VAL A 43 0.36 -35.26 15.12
N LYS A 44 0.05 -36.44 15.69
CA LYS A 44 -0.62 -37.57 15.01
C LYS A 44 -1.94 -37.23 14.30
N HIS A 45 -2.50 -36.05 14.57
CA HIS A 45 -3.80 -35.57 14.06
C HIS A 45 -3.83 -34.08 13.67
N SER A 46 -2.70 -33.37 13.51
CA SER A 46 -2.75 -31.96 13.07
C SER A 46 -2.43 -31.81 11.59
N ASP A 47 -3.32 -31.12 10.86
CA ASP A 47 -3.12 -30.64 9.49
C ASP A 47 -2.41 -29.26 9.50
N GLY A 48 -1.56 -29.03 10.51
CA GLY A 48 -0.93 -27.74 10.76
C GLY A 48 0.25 -27.48 9.83
N THR A 49 0.28 -26.30 9.21
CA THR A 49 1.41 -25.83 8.40
C THR A 49 1.94 -24.52 8.95
N ASN A 50 3.26 -24.46 9.15
CA ASN A 50 3.97 -23.22 9.45
C ASN A 50 4.37 -22.54 8.14
N THR A 51 4.18 -21.23 8.05
CA THR A 51 4.51 -20.46 6.84
C THR A 51 5.24 -19.18 7.19
N VAL A 52 6.36 -18.94 6.50
CA VAL A 52 7.08 -17.67 6.52
C VAL A 52 6.92 -16.99 5.17
N THR A 53 6.51 -15.72 5.18
CA THR A 53 6.39 -14.88 3.99
C THR A 53 7.28 -13.66 4.15
N PHE A 54 8.08 -13.35 3.13
CA PHE A 54 8.79 -12.08 2.99
C PHE A 54 8.22 -11.35 1.79
N GLY A 55 8.00 -10.04 1.90
CA GLY A 55 7.46 -9.28 0.78
C GLY A 55 7.75 -7.80 0.81
N ILE A 56 7.47 -7.18 -0.33
CA ILE A 56 7.61 -5.77 -0.63
C ILE A 56 6.23 -5.26 -1.04
N LYS A 57 5.74 -4.25 -0.33
CA LYS A 57 4.58 -3.47 -0.76
C LYS A 57 5.05 -2.21 -1.47
N ASN A 58 4.33 -1.80 -2.51
CA ASN A 58 4.65 -0.63 -3.31
C ASN A 58 6.08 -0.71 -3.89
N LEU A 59 6.37 -1.78 -4.64
CA LEU A 59 7.66 -2.08 -5.24
C LEU A 59 8.18 -0.95 -6.14
N THR A 60 7.25 -0.29 -6.85
CA THR A 60 7.46 0.88 -7.72
C THR A 60 7.69 2.18 -6.95
N ASN A 61 7.44 2.19 -5.63
CA ASN A 61 7.53 3.36 -4.77
C ASN A 61 6.69 4.55 -5.26
N SER A 62 5.51 4.29 -5.81
CA SER A 62 4.55 5.33 -6.21
C SER A 62 3.97 5.98 -4.96
N VAL A 63 4.16 7.29 -4.79
CA VAL A 63 3.71 8.05 -3.62
C VAL A 63 3.11 9.37 -4.06
N GLN A 64 1.94 9.70 -3.51
CA GLN A 64 1.29 10.98 -3.73
C GLN A 64 2.06 12.10 -3.02
N SER A 65 2.40 13.16 -3.75
CA SER A 65 2.84 14.41 -3.13
C SER A 65 1.66 15.17 -2.55
N ARG A 66 1.81 15.70 -1.33
CA ARG A 66 0.83 16.59 -0.69
C ARG A 66 -0.60 15.98 -0.66
N PRO A 67 -0.81 14.89 0.09
CA PRO A 67 -2.10 14.21 0.17
C PRO A 67 -3.17 14.98 0.94
N ILE A 68 -2.76 15.97 1.73
CA ILE A 68 -3.62 16.81 2.56
C ILE A 68 -3.36 18.26 2.18
N ILE A 69 -4.42 19.05 2.00
CA ILE A 69 -4.36 20.49 1.79
C ILE A 69 -4.39 21.21 3.15
N ALA A 70 -3.60 22.28 3.28
CA ALA A 70 -3.47 23.08 4.49
C ALA A 70 -3.22 22.25 5.76
N SER A 71 -2.33 21.25 5.69
CA SER A 71 -2.03 20.34 6.80
C SER A 71 -1.52 21.03 8.07
N GLU A 72 -0.95 22.22 7.92
CA GLU A 72 -0.40 23.08 8.95
C GLU A 72 -1.50 23.82 9.73
N GLU A 73 -2.69 23.98 9.14
CA GLU A 73 -3.84 24.71 9.69
C GLU A 73 -5.10 23.84 9.66
N PRO A 74 -5.16 22.74 10.45
CA PRO A 74 -6.17 21.68 10.33
C PRO A 74 -7.60 22.09 10.72
N PHE A 75 -7.79 23.29 11.26
CA PHE A 75 -9.09 23.85 11.62
C PHE A 75 -9.51 25.02 10.71
N SER A 76 -8.74 25.31 9.67
CA SER A 76 -9.11 26.30 8.66
C SER A 76 -10.17 25.75 7.70
N ASP A 77 -10.91 26.64 7.05
CA ASP A 77 -11.88 26.28 6.01
C ASP A 77 -11.22 25.68 4.75
N GLU A 78 -9.90 25.90 4.58
CA GLU A 78 -9.10 25.41 3.46
C GLU A 78 -8.52 24.00 3.69
N PHE A 79 -8.64 23.45 4.90
CA PHE A 79 -8.15 22.11 5.21
C PHE A 79 -8.98 21.03 4.50
N ASP A 80 -8.30 20.17 3.75
CA ASP A 80 -8.93 19.02 3.11
C ASP A 80 -8.05 17.76 3.11
N ALA A 81 -8.56 16.70 3.74
CA ALA A 81 -7.95 15.37 3.78
C ALA A 81 -8.55 14.38 2.77
N SER A 82 -9.54 14.79 1.98
CA SER A 82 -10.24 13.95 1.00
C SER A 82 -9.49 13.81 -0.34
N ARG A 83 -8.43 14.60 -0.55
CA ARG A 83 -7.61 14.63 -1.77
C ARG A 83 -6.74 13.38 -2.00
N ILE A 84 -6.88 12.32 -1.20
CA ILE A 84 -6.06 11.10 -1.33
C ILE A 84 -6.53 10.29 -2.55
N TYR A 85 -5.66 10.22 -3.56
CA TYR A 85 -5.93 9.57 -4.84
C TYR A 85 -4.85 8.54 -5.25
N ALA A 86 -3.68 8.58 -4.61
CA ALA A 86 -2.57 7.68 -4.81
C ALA A 86 -1.99 7.24 -3.44
N PRO A 87 -1.08 6.24 -3.39
CA PRO A 87 -0.55 5.75 -2.13
C PRO A 87 0.15 6.85 -1.33
N ILE A 88 -0.12 6.94 -0.03
CA ILE A 88 0.54 7.88 0.89
C ILE A 88 1.78 7.27 1.56
N GLU A 89 1.87 5.95 1.59
CA GLU A 89 3.01 5.23 2.16
C GLU A 89 4.04 4.88 1.07
N GLN A 90 5.31 5.09 1.41
CA GLN A 90 6.46 4.65 0.62
C GLN A 90 6.56 3.12 0.52
N ARG A 91 7.51 2.64 -0.27
CA ARG A 91 7.87 1.21 -0.35
C ARG A 91 8.17 0.63 1.02
N ARG A 92 7.49 -0.46 1.37
CA ARG A 92 7.63 -1.14 2.67
C ARG A 92 8.02 -2.60 2.51
N LEU A 93 8.99 -3.03 3.29
CA LEU A 93 9.34 -4.45 3.46
C LEU A 93 8.51 -5.03 4.61
N PHE A 94 8.09 -6.29 4.48
CA PHE A 94 7.38 -6.99 5.55
C PHE A 94 7.81 -8.45 5.65
N VAL A 95 7.68 -8.99 6.86
CA VAL A 95 7.77 -10.42 7.17
C VAL A 95 6.46 -10.83 7.83
N LYS A 96 5.85 -11.92 7.39
CA LYS A 96 4.69 -12.54 8.02
C LYS A 96 5.06 -13.95 8.47
N LEU A 97 4.79 -14.25 9.74
CA LEU A 97 4.93 -15.58 10.32
C LEU A 97 3.52 -16.09 10.63
N ALA A 98 3.15 -17.23 10.07
CA ALA A 98 1.94 -17.96 10.45
C ALA A 98 2.39 -19.28 11.07
N TRP A 99 2.13 -19.44 12.37
CA TRP A 99 2.54 -20.60 13.14
C TRP A 99 1.32 -21.36 13.64
N THR A 100 1.28 -22.66 13.39
CA THR A 100 0.24 -23.54 13.96
C THR A 100 0.81 -24.14 15.24
N ARG A 101 0.09 -23.99 16.36
CA ARG A 101 0.45 -24.61 17.64
C ARG A 101 0.15 -26.10 17.64
#